data_AF-A0A0C9ZRP0-F1
#
_entry.id   AF-A0A0C9ZRP0-F1
#
_cell.length_a   1.000
_cell.length_b   1.000
_cell.length_c   1.000
_cell.angle_alpha   90.00
_cell.angle_beta   90.00
_cell.angle_gamma   90.00
#
_symmetry.space_group_name_H-M   'P 1'
#
loop_
_entity.id
_entity.type
_entity.pdbx_description
1 polymer ?
#
loop_
_entity_poly.entity_id
_entity_poly.type
_entity_poly.pdbx_seq_one_letter_code
_entity_poly.pdbx_strand_id
1 'polypeptide(L)'
;MSSASDRNTPTPPPVDDMPLAAFFAQFASFSFNENQSSNKNFDRLIKVMKITTQDPVRREVREGFKDALVQEFNERFGTDGNDLSNWQNLCNVLRIVPVPDTIQGCRERVWDTHVNLVDLVDSARTGKPVKLFASLGELTAHTLNSGKFFPKQNAYQGGLLKELLREIINPYFGKRRNGSAKRKERKKKQKAARAAVLANGD
;
A
#
# COMPACT_ATOMS: atom_id res chain seq x y z
N MET A 1 43.64 -1.85 -21.65
CA MET A 1 42.36 -1.18 -21.35
C MET A 1 41.25 -2.20 -21.50
N SER A 2 40.76 -2.79 -20.41
CA SER A 2 39.59 -3.66 -20.45
C SER A 2 38.78 -3.46 -19.18
N SER A 3 37.47 -3.40 -19.40
CA SER A 3 36.43 -2.81 -18.58
C SER A 3 36.34 -3.30 -17.14
N ALA A 4 36.12 -2.34 -16.24
CA ALA A 4 35.43 -2.59 -14.99
C ALA A 4 33.95 -2.89 -15.31
N SER A 5 33.48 -4.10 -14.97
CA SER A 5 32.06 -4.43 -15.06
C SER A 5 31.34 -3.96 -13.80
N ASP A 6 30.34 -3.14 -14.09
CA ASP A 6 29.34 -2.52 -13.25
C ASP A 6 28.52 -3.49 -12.39
N ARG A 7 28.20 -2.99 -11.18
CA ARG A 7 26.92 -3.05 -10.46
C ARG A 7 26.47 -4.39 -9.86
N ASN A 8 26.74 -4.46 -8.57
CA ASN A 8 26.05 -5.24 -7.55
C ASN A 8 24.56 -4.80 -7.45
N THR A 9 23.69 -5.29 -8.32
CA THR A 9 22.23 -5.19 -8.15
C THR A 9 21.73 -6.41 -7.37
N PRO A 10 21.02 -6.25 -6.24
CA PRO A 10 20.39 -7.36 -5.55
C PRO A 10 19.46 -8.09 -6.52
N THR A 11 19.70 -9.38 -6.72
CA THR A 11 18.75 -10.24 -7.43
C THR A 11 17.44 -10.22 -6.64
N PRO A 12 16.29 -9.90 -7.26
CA PRO A 12 15.02 -9.98 -6.56
C PRO A 12 14.84 -11.41 -6.03
N PRO A 13 14.29 -11.58 -4.81
CA PRO A 13 14.13 -12.91 -4.22
C PRO A 13 13.33 -13.82 -5.16
N PRO A 14 13.69 -15.12 -5.25
CA PRO A 14 12.88 -16.11 -5.97
C PRO A 14 11.42 -16.02 -5.51
N VAL A 15 10.47 -16.13 -6.44
CA VAL A 15 9.03 -15.98 -6.16
C VAL A 15 8.56 -16.97 -5.07
N ASP A 16 9.23 -18.13 -4.97
CA ASP A 16 8.96 -19.17 -3.97
C ASP A 16 9.30 -18.76 -2.53
N ASP A 17 10.18 -17.77 -2.34
CA ASP A 17 10.57 -17.26 -1.01
C ASP A 17 9.69 -16.08 -0.54
N MET A 18 8.73 -15.65 -1.35
CA MET A 18 7.86 -14.53 -0.99
C MET A 18 6.88 -14.90 0.13
N PRO A 19 6.55 -13.98 1.07
CA PRO A 19 5.79 -14.33 2.26
C PRO A 19 4.42 -14.97 2.02
N LEU A 20 3.68 -14.58 0.97
CA LEU A 20 2.42 -15.27 0.64
C LEU A 20 2.65 -16.68 0.10
N ALA A 21 3.66 -16.86 -0.76
CA ALA A 21 4.01 -18.19 -1.29
C ALA A 21 4.40 -19.12 -0.13
N ALA A 22 5.28 -18.64 0.77
CA ALA A 22 5.70 -19.35 1.97
C ALA A 22 4.52 -19.68 2.90
N PHE A 23 3.57 -18.77 3.10
CA PHE A 23 2.35 -19.04 3.87
C PHE A 23 1.53 -20.18 3.27
N PHE A 24 1.25 -20.13 1.95
CA PHE A 24 0.44 -21.17 1.30
C PHE A 24 1.17 -22.53 1.23
N ALA A 25 2.50 -22.53 1.19
CA ALA A 25 3.32 -23.75 1.19
C ALA A 25 3.22 -24.55 2.50
N GLN A 26 2.76 -23.94 3.60
CA GLN A 26 2.56 -24.64 4.88
C GLN A 26 1.43 -25.71 4.81
N PHE A 27 0.59 -25.65 3.77
CA PHE A 27 -0.58 -26.51 3.63
C PHE A 27 -0.33 -27.55 2.52
N ALA A 28 0.17 -28.74 2.90
CA ALA A 28 0.62 -29.77 1.97
C ALA A 28 -0.40 -30.16 0.87
N SER A 29 -1.71 -30.08 1.15
CA SER A 29 -2.78 -30.41 0.20
C SER A 29 -3.26 -29.20 -0.62
N PHE A 30 -2.55 -28.08 -0.58
CA PHE A 30 -2.92 -26.84 -1.26
C PHE A 30 -1.82 -26.39 -2.22
N SER A 31 -2.24 -25.85 -3.38
CA SER A 31 -1.33 -25.27 -4.37
C SER A 31 -1.68 -23.80 -4.60
N PHE A 32 -0.72 -22.93 -4.27
CA PHE A 32 -0.77 -21.50 -4.52
C PHE A 32 -0.78 -21.22 -6.01
N ASN A 33 -1.78 -20.46 -6.48
CA ASN A 33 -1.85 -20.00 -7.85
C ASN A 33 -1.43 -18.53 -7.92
N GLU A 34 -0.20 -18.30 -8.35
CA GLU A 34 0.39 -16.96 -8.52
C GLU A 34 -0.34 -16.09 -9.58
N ASN A 35 -1.19 -16.65 -10.42
CA ASN A 35 -1.94 -15.86 -11.40
C ASN A 35 -3.30 -15.39 -10.86
N GLN A 36 -3.69 -15.84 -9.67
CA GLN A 36 -4.90 -15.43 -8.96
C GLN A 36 -4.58 -14.43 -7.84
N SER A 37 -5.59 -13.67 -7.43
CA SER A 37 -5.47 -12.76 -6.28
C SER A 37 -5.25 -13.54 -4.98
N SER A 38 -4.51 -12.95 -4.04
CA SER A 38 -4.22 -13.53 -2.73
C SER A 38 -5.48 -13.99 -1.99
N ASN A 39 -6.54 -13.17 -1.99
CA ASN A 39 -7.83 -13.53 -1.41
C ASN A 39 -8.48 -14.78 -2.05
N LYS A 40 -8.40 -14.92 -3.37
CA LYS A 40 -8.94 -16.12 -4.05
C LYS A 40 -8.17 -17.38 -3.67
N ASN A 41 -6.85 -17.28 -3.51
CA ASN A 41 -6.07 -18.40 -2.99
C ASN A 41 -6.47 -18.74 -1.55
N PHE A 42 -6.65 -17.73 -0.70
CA PHE A 42 -7.14 -17.93 0.67
C PHE A 42 -8.53 -18.59 0.71
N ASP A 43 -9.48 -18.14 -0.11
CA ASP A 43 -10.82 -18.74 -0.18
C ASP A 43 -10.77 -20.20 -0.65
N ARG A 44 -9.87 -20.54 -1.59
CA ARG A 44 -9.64 -21.93 -2.01
C ARG A 44 -9.06 -22.76 -0.87
N LEU A 45 -8.09 -22.23 -0.12
CA LEU A 45 -7.47 -22.91 1.01
C LEU A 45 -8.53 -23.27 2.07
N ILE A 46 -9.36 -22.31 2.47
CA ILE A 46 -10.45 -22.53 3.44
C ILE A 46 -11.40 -23.64 2.97
N LYS A 47 -11.71 -23.71 1.67
CA LYS A 47 -12.54 -24.78 1.09
C LYS A 47 -11.85 -26.14 1.14
N VAL A 48 -10.57 -26.21 0.76
CA VAL A 48 -9.78 -27.47 0.78
C VAL A 48 -9.67 -28.03 2.19
N MET A 49 -9.40 -27.16 3.17
CA MET A 49 -9.30 -27.54 4.58
C MET A 49 -10.66 -27.80 5.24
N LYS A 50 -11.78 -27.51 4.56
CA LYS A 50 -13.15 -27.62 5.09
C LYS A 50 -13.35 -26.84 6.41
N ILE A 51 -12.63 -25.73 6.58
CA ILE A 51 -12.68 -24.88 7.78
C ILE A 51 -13.97 -24.07 7.78
N THR A 52 -14.81 -24.29 8.78
CA THR A 52 -16.07 -23.54 8.96
C THR A 52 -15.84 -22.23 9.73
N THR A 53 -16.84 -21.35 9.76
CA THR A 53 -16.75 -20.07 10.49
C THR A 53 -16.60 -20.21 12.00
N GLN A 54 -17.05 -21.33 12.57
CA GLN A 54 -16.97 -21.61 14.01
C GLN A 54 -15.67 -22.31 14.42
N ASP A 55 -14.87 -22.73 13.45
CA ASP A 55 -13.64 -23.45 13.70
C ASP A 55 -12.58 -22.51 14.30
N PRO A 56 -12.00 -22.82 15.48
CA PRO A 56 -10.94 -22.01 16.07
C PRO A 56 -9.72 -21.87 15.15
N VAL A 57 -9.39 -22.90 14.35
CA VAL A 57 -8.26 -22.91 13.40
C VAL A 57 -8.44 -21.84 12.32
N ARG A 58 -9.69 -21.48 11.98
CA ARG A 58 -9.97 -20.42 11.00
C ARG A 58 -9.32 -19.10 11.36
N ARG A 59 -9.31 -18.76 12.65
CA ARG A 59 -8.76 -17.49 13.14
C ARG A 59 -7.25 -17.47 12.93
N GLU A 60 -6.58 -18.54 13.34
CA GLU A 60 -5.14 -18.69 13.19
C GLU A 60 -4.71 -18.63 11.72
N VAL A 61 -5.36 -19.41 10.85
CA VAL A 61 -5.07 -19.41 9.40
C VAL A 61 -5.31 -18.02 8.78
N ARG A 62 -6.35 -17.30 9.24
CA ARG A 62 -6.64 -15.94 8.78
C ARG A 62 -5.61 -14.91 9.27
N GLU A 63 -5.11 -15.02 10.51
CA GLU A 63 -4.05 -14.14 10.99
C GLU A 63 -2.73 -14.42 10.26
N GLY A 64 -2.37 -15.69 10.05
CA GLY A 64 -1.18 -16.04 9.25
C GLY A 64 -1.24 -15.47 7.82
N PHE A 65 -2.41 -15.51 7.18
CA PHE A 65 -2.60 -14.89 5.87
C PHE A 65 -2.43 -13.36 5.89
N LYS A 66 -2.94 -12.69 6.93
CA LYS A 66 -2.77 -11.24 7.10
C LYS A 66 -1.30 -10.88 7.35
N ASP A 67 -0.60 -11.65 8.16
CA ASP A 67 0.82 -11.45 8.42
C ASP A 67 1.63 -11.59 7.14
N ALA A 68 1.34 -12.61 6.32
CA ALA A 68 1.95 -12.81 5.02
C ALA A 68 1.67 -11.64 4.06
N LEU A 69 0.46 -11.08 4.05
CA LEU A 69 0.14 -9.87 3.25
C LEU A 69 0.98 -8.66 3.66
N VAL A 70 1.19 -8.45 4.96
CA VAL A 70 2.01 -7.32 5.46
C VAL A 70 3.48 -7.53 5.13
N GLN A 71 4.00 -8.73 5.39
CA GLN A 71 5.39 -9.06 5.07
C GLN A 71 5.64 -8.92 3.58
N GLU A 72 4.75 -9.41 2.73
CA GLU A 72 4.93 -9.29 1.28
C GLU A 72 4.83 -7.84 0.79
N PHE A 73 3.99 -7.01 1.41
CA PHE A 73 4.01 -5.57 1.14
C PHE A 73 5.38 -4.98 1.47
N ASN A 74 5.93 -5.31 2.64
CA ASN A 74 7.21 -4.78 3.10
C ASN A 74 8.38 -5.22 2.20
N GLU A 75 8.41 -6.48 1.77
CA GLU A 75 9.42 -6.98 0.83
C GLU A 75 9.36 -6.25 -0.53
N ARG A 76 8.16 -5.90 -0.99
CA ARG A 76 7.97 -5.29 -2.32
C ARG A 76 8.21 -3.79 -2.35
N PHE A 77 7.85 -3.09 -1.28
CA PHE A 77 7.82 -1.62 -1.26
C PHE A 77 8.74 -1.00 -0.22
N GLY A 78 9.32 -1.80 0.67
CA GLY A 78 10.15 -1.36 1.77
C GLY A 78 9.36 -0.95 3.01
N THR A 79 10.06 -0.91 4.14
CA THR A 79 9.51 -0.53 5.45
C THR A 79 9.84 0.92 5.80
N ASP A 80 10.98 1.45 5.35
CA ASP A 80 11.43 2.79 5.72
C ASP A 80 10.62 3.87 5.00
N GLY A 81 9.82 4.60 5.78
CA GLY A 81 9.04 5.75 5.32
C GLY A 81 9.88 7.01 5.04
N ASN A 82 11.18 6.99 5.33
CA ASN A 82 12.13 8.06 5.02
C ASN A 82 13.04 7.75 3.82
N ASP A 83 12.86 6.59 3.18
CA ASP A 83 13.58 6.23 1.96
C ASP A 83 12.83 6.75 0.72
N LEU A 84 13.45 7.67 -0.01
CA LEU A 84 12.89 8.22 -1.24
C LEU A 84 12.66 7.14 -2.30
N SER A 85 13.54 6.15 -2.41
CA SER A 85 13.45 5.08 -3.40
C SER A 85 12.20 4.23 -3.20
N ASN A 86 11.87 3.91 -1.95
CA ASN A 86 10.62 3.22 -1.58
C ASN A 86 9.38 4.01 -2.01
N TRP A 87 9.38 5.32 -1.78
CA TRP A 87 8.30 6.21 -2.18
C TRP A 87 8.18 6.34 -3.71
N GLN A 88 9.29 6.43 -4.43
CA GLN A 88 9.30 6.51 -5.88
C GLN A 88 8.87 5.19 -6.53
N ASN A 89 9.27 4.05 -5.95
CA ASN A 89 8.78 2.73 -6.35
C ASN A 89 7.24 2.65 -6.24
N LEU A 90 6.67 3.08 -5.12
CA LEU A 90 5.21 3.18 -4.99
C LEU A 90 4.59 4.11 -6.04
N CYS A 91 5.20 5.26 -6.31
CA CYS A 91 4.71 6.17 -7.35
C CYS A 91 4.65 5.48 -8.71
N ASN A 92 5.67 4.69 -9.07
CA ASN A 92 5.71 3.94 -10.33
C ASN A 92 4.58 2.90 -10.41
N VAL A 93 4.40 2.09 -9.36
CA VAL A 93 3.35 1.07 -9.32
C VAL A 93 1.96 1.69 -9.35
N LEU A 94 1.78 2.85 -8.71
CA LEU A 94 0.55 3.65 -8.75
C LEU A 94 0.43 4.52 -10.01
N ARG A 95 1.36 4.41 -10.98
CA ARG A 95 1.35 5.15 -12.25
C ARG A 95 1.28 6.68 -12.07
N ILE A 96 1.93 7.19 -11.04
CA ILE A 96 2.04 8.61 -10.75
C ILE A 96 3.12 9.19 -11.66
N VAL A 97 2.70 10.07 -12.58
CA VAL A 97 3.60 10.76 -13.53
C VAL A 97 3.42 12.29 -13.39
N PRO A 98 4.50 13.09 -13.41
CA PRO A 98 5.90 12.66 -13.20
C PRO A 98 6.11 12.12 -11.78
N VAL A 99 7.09 11.24 -11.61
CA VAL A 99 7.50 10.75 -10.29
C VAL A 99 8.20 11.90 -9.54
N PRO A 100 7.73 12.27 -8.33
CA PRO A 100 8.38 13.32 -7.56
C PRO A 100 9.81 12.95 -7.13
N ASP A 101 10.65 13.97 -6.98
CA ASP A 101 12.05 13.90 -6.56
C ASP A 101 12.24 14.07 -5.04
N THR A 102 11.15 14.25 -4.29
CA THR A 102 11.16 14.41 -2.84
C THR A 102 10.16 13.50 -2.16
N ILE A 103 10.49 13.04 -0.95
CA ILE A 103 9.62 12.19 -0.12
C ILE A 103 8.27 12.87 0.09
N GLN A 104 8.26 14.18 0.37
CA GLN A 104 7.03 14.93 0.56
C GLN A 104 6.19 14.95 -0.72
N GLY A 105 6.79 15.17 -1.89
CA GLY A 105 6.09 15.14 -3.17
C GLY A 105 5.46 13.77 -3.44
N CYS A 106 6.19 12.68 -3.21
CA CYS A 106 5.65 11.33 -3.35
C CYS A 106 4.48 11.09 -2.39
N ARG A 107 4.63 11.43 -1.11
CA ARG A 107 3.57 11.29 -0.09
C ARG A 107 2.28 11.98 -0.53
N GLU A 108 2.36 13.23 -0.95
CA GLU A 108 1.20 14.01 -1.38
C GLU A 108 0.48 13.33 -2.55
N ARG A 109 1.23 12.89 -3.57
CA ARG A 109 0.65 12.22 -4.75
C ARG A 109 0.07 10.85 -4.43
N VAL A 110 0.76 10.06 -3.61
CA VAL A 110 0.30 8.74 -3.17
C VAL A 110 -0.98 8.87 -2.33
N TRP A 111 -1.06 9.86 -1.45
CA TRP A 111 -2.24 10.07 -0.61
C TRP A 111 -3.50 10.45 -1.38
N ASP A 112 -3.34 11.09 -2.53
CA ASP A 112 -4.43 11.45 -3.45
C ASP A 112 -4.96 10.25 -4.25
N THR A 113 -4.26 9.11 -4.23
CA THR A 113 -4.74 7.87 -4.82
C THR A 113 -5.67 7.10 -3.87
N HIS A 114 -6.60 6.35 -4.45
CA HIS A 114 -7.42 5.37 -3.75
C HIS A 114 -7.14 4.00 -4.34
N VAL A 115 -6.53 3.12 -3.55
CA VAL A 115 -6.11 1.78 -3.99
C VAL A 115 -6.38 0.77 -2.88
N ASN A 116 -6.75 -0.44 -3.24
CA ASN A 116 -6.83 -1.54 -2.29
C ASN A 116 -5.44 -2.17 -2.13
N LEU A 117 -4.95 -2.28 -0.90
CA LEU A 117 -3.56 -2.71 -0.65
C LEU A 117 -3.33 -4.19 -0.96
N VAL A 118 -4.36 -5.05 -0.89
CA VAL A 118 -4.24 -6.43 -1.38
C VAL A 118 -4.07 -6.42 -2.90
N ASP A 119 -4.84 -5.61 -3.60
CA ASP A 119 -4.70 -5.46 -5.07
C ASP A 119 -3.34 -4.88 -5.45
N LEU A 120 -2.78 -4.00 -4.62
CA LEU A 120 -1.45 -3.45 -4.84
C LEU A 120 -0.35 -4.51 -4.71
N VAL A 121 -0.43 -5.37 -3.67
CA VAL A 121 0.47 -6.53 -3.52
C VAL A 121 0.31 -7.51 -4.69
N ASP A 122 -0.93 -7.86 -5.04
CA ASP A 122 -1.23 -8.75 -6.17
C ASP A 122 -0.74 -8.18 -7.51
N SER A 123 -0.85 -6.87 -7.71
CA SER A 123 -0.38 -6.15 -8.90
C SER A 123 1.15 -6.24 -9.02
N ALA A 124 1.87 -5.94 -7.95
CA ALA A 124 3.32 -6.04 -7.92
C ALA A 124 3.81 -7.49 -8.12
N ARG A 125 3.05 -8.49 -7.64
CA ARG A 125 3.34 -9.91 -7.85
C ARG A 125 3.09 -10.38 -9.28
N THR A 126 1.99 -9.94 -9.89
CA THR A 126 1.57 -10.41 -11.23
C THR A 126 2.05 -9.54 -12.38
N GLY A 127 2.64 -8.38 -12.10
CA GLY A 127 2.95 -7.34 -13.08
C GLY A 127 1.71 -6.67 -13.70
N LYS A 128 0.49 -7.09 -13.32
CA LYS A 128 -0.75 -6.53 -13.86
C LYS A 128 -0.98 -5.15 -13.27
N PRO A 129 -1.55 -4.20 -14.03
CA PRO A 129 -1.85 -2.87 -13.52
C PRO A 129 -2.78 -2.90 -12.30
N VAL A 130 -2.43 -2.16 -11.24
CA VAL A 130 -3.32 -2.00 -10.07
C VAL A 130 -4.51 -1.13 -10.44
N LYS A 131 -5.68 -1.48 -9.91
CA LYS A 131 -6.89 -0.65 -10.05
C LYS A 131 -6.82 0.53 -9.09
N LEU A 132 -6.88 1.73 -9.64
CA LEU A 132 -7.10 2.97 -8.89
C LEU A 132 -8.58 3.32 -8.92
N PHE A 133 -9.09 3.76 -7.78
CA PHE A 133 -10.49 4.17 -7.61
C PHE A 133 -10.59 5.70 -7.65
N ALA A 134 -11.70 6.22 -8.17
CA ALA A 134 -11.90 7.66 -8.27
C ALA A 134 -12.19 8.30 -6.89
N SER A 135 -12.67 7.51 -5.94
CA SER A 135 -13.02 7.99 -4.60
C SER A 135 -12.82 6.94 -3.51
N LEU A 136 -12.81 7.40 -2.26
CA LEU A 136 -12.85 6.53 -1.09
C LEU A 136 -14.12 5.66 -1.06
N GLY A 137 -15.27 6.19 -1.53
CA GLY A 137 -16.52 5.44 -1.58
C GLY A 137 -16.42 4.22 -2.50
N GLU A 138 -15.81 4.38 -3.68
CA GLU A 138 -15.56 3.27 -4.61
C GLU A 138 -14.55 2.26 -4.05
N LEU A 139 -13.47 2.73 -3.43
CA LEU A 139 -12.51 1.85 -2.75
C LEU A 139 -13.18 1.04 -1.63
N THR A 140 -14.04 1.67 -0.84
CA THR A 140 -14.81 1.00 0.22
C THR A 140 -15.76 -0.04 -0.36
N ALA A 141 -16.57 0.33 -1.37
CA ALA A 141 -17.49 -0.60 -2.02
C ALA A 141 -16.75 -1.82 -2.60
N HIS A 142 -15.62 -1.60 -3.28
CA HIS A 142 -14.79 -2.68 -3.79
C HIS A 142 -14.23 -3.56 -2.68
N THR A 143 -13.72 -2.96 -1.60
CA THR A 143 -13.13 -3.70 -0.48
C THR A 143 -14.19 -4.56 0.25
N LEU A 144 -15.39 -4.01 0.46
CA LEU A 144 -16.51 -4.74 1.06
C LEU A 144 -16.97 -5.89 0.17
N ASN A 145 -17.20 -5.63 -1.13
CA ASN A 145 -17.71 -6.63 -2.06
C ASN A 145 -16.71 -7.76 -2.33
N SER A 146 -15.41 -7.45 -2.33
CA SER A 146 -14.36 -8.45 -2.58
C SER A 146 -13.82 -9.13 -1.33
N GLY A 147 -14.13 -8.60 -0.13
CA GLY A 147 -13.56 -9.07 1.13
C GLY A 147 -12.05 -8.84 1.28
N LYS A 148 -11.43 -8.01 0.43
CA LYS A 148 -9.99 -7.73 0.39
C LYS A 148 -9.56 -6.73 1.47
N PHE A 149 -9.76 -7.10 2.73
CA PHE A 149 -9.35 -6.27 3.86
C PHE A 149 -7.86 -6.43 4.15
N PHE A 150 -7.12 -5.32 4.02
CA PHE A 150 -5.73 -5.28 4.46
C PHE A 150 -5.66 -5.06 5.98
N PRO A 151 -4.83 -5.82 6.72
CA PRO A 151 -4.74 -5.72 8.17
C PRO A 151 -4.23 -4.35 8.64
N LYS A 152 -4.89 -3.77 9.65
CA LYS A 152 -4.46 -2.51 10.30
C LYS A 152 -3.45 -2.73 11.43
N GLN A 153 -3.64 -3.79 12.23
CA GLN A 153 -2.97 -4.00 13.52
C GLN A 153 -1.47 -4.32 13.40
N ASN A 154 -1.01 -4.78 12.23
CA ASN A 154 0.41 -5.07 11.99
C ASN A 154 1.17 -3.87 11.38
N ALA A 155 0.48 -2.80 11.01
CA ALA A 155 1.09 -1.60 10.42
C ALA A 155 1.69 -0.65 11.47
N TYR A 156 1.62 -1.00 12.76
CA TYR A 156 2.13 -0.18 13.85
C TYR A 156 3.67 -0.19 13.99
N GLN A 157 4.37 -0.96 13.17
CA GLN A 157 5.85 -0.92 13.10
C GLN A 157 6.41 0.30 12.35
N GLY A 158 5.56 1.23 11.91
CA GLY A 158 5.98 2.57 11.47
C GLY A 158 6.72 2.54 10.13
N GLY A 159 6.03 2.97 9.07
CA GLY A 159 6.63 2.91 7.75
C GLY A 159 5.69 3.33 6.65
N LEU A 160 6.09 2.99 5.43
CA LEU A 160 5.37 3.25 4.19
C LEU A 160 3.92 2.75 4.22
N LEU A 161 3.70 1.55 4.78
CA LEU A 161 2.39 0.93 4.89
C LEU A 161 1.39 1.76 5.72
N LYS A 162 1.86 2.34 6.84
CA LYS A 162 1.00 3.14 7.74
C LYS A 162 0.42 4.36 7.03
N GLU A 163 1.19 4.96 6.12
CA GLU A 163 0.79 6.16 5.35
C GLU A 163 -0.27 5.85 4.27
N LEU A 164 -0.33 4.59 3.83
CA LEU A 164 -1.24 4.12 2.80
C LEU A 164 -2.58 3.62 3.35
N LEU A 165 -2.63 3.23 4.62
CA LEU A 165 -3.86 2.71 5.21
C LEU A 165 -5.01 3.71 5.13
N ARG A 166 -6.21 3.17 4.93
CA ARG A 166 -7.48 3.90 4.86
C ARG A 166 -8.49 3.27 5.81
N GLU A 167 -9.36 4.10 6.37
CA GLU A 167 -10.49 3.62 7.15
C GLU A 167 -11.62 3.18 6.21
N ILE A 168 -11.82 1.86 6.11
CA ILE A 168 -12.82 1.25 5.21
C ILE A 168 -14.15 0.94 5.93
N ILE A 169 -14.10 0.46 7.18
CA ILE A 169 -15.29 0.15 7.99
C ILE A 169 -15.65 1.41 8.78
N ASN A 170 -16.87 1.92 8.61
CA ASN A 170 -17.31 3.25 9.06
C ASN A 170 -16.40 4.38 8.55
N PRO A 171 -16.35 4.63 7.22
CA PRO A 171 -15.63 5.79 6.71
C PRO A 171 -16.32 7.03 7.29
N TYR A 172 -15.58 7.83 8.05
CA TYR A 172 -16.05 9.15 8.44
C TYR A 172 -16.38 9.93 7.15
N PHE A 173 -17.67 10.14 6.83
CA PHE A 173 -18.12 10.97 5.71
C PHE A 173 -17.85 12.47 5.91
N GLY A 174 -17.10 12.82 6.96
CA GLY A 174 -16.53 14.15 7.09
C GLY A 174 -15.55 14.38 5.94
N LYS A 175 -15.89 15.31 5.04
CA LYS A 175 -14.98 15.85 4.01
C LYS A 175 -13.60 15.99 4.66
N ARG A 176 -12.60 15.23 4.19
CA ARG A 176 -11.19 15.49 4.51
C ARG A 176 -11.02 16.99 4.34
N ARG A 177 -10.86 17.73 5.44
CA ARG A 177 -10.78 19.19 5.37
C ARG A 177 -9.68 19.47 4.36
N ASN A 178 -9.99 20.29 3.36
CA ASN A 178 -9.06 20.84 2.38
C ASN A 178 -7.87 21.52 3.09
N GLY A 179 -6.98 20.72 3.70
CA GLY A 179 -5.81 21.19 4.42
C GLY A 179 -4.89 21.91 3.45
N SER A 180 -4.86 21.46 2.20
CA SER A 180 -4.18 22.13 1.09
C SER A 180 -4.76 23.52 0.78
N ALA A 181 -6.09 23.68 0.70
CA ALA A 181 -6.71 24.98 0.43
C ALA A 181 -6.57 25.95 1.63
N LYS A 182 -6.83 25.48 2.86
CA LYS A 182 -6.63 26.30 4.08
C LYS A 182 -5.17 26.68 4.29
N ARG A 183 -4.22 25.79 3.95
CA ARG A 183 -2.77 26.06 4.02
C ARG A 183 -2.33 27.04 2.94
N LYS A 184 -2.86 26.93 1.71
CA LYS A 184 -2.65 27.92 0.64
C LYS A 184 -3.20 29.30 1.04
N GLU A 185 -4.38 29.35 1.63
CA GLU A 185 -4.99 30.59 2.12
C GLU A 185 -4.20 31.23 3.27
N ARG A 186 -3.74 30.42 4.25
CA ARG A 186 -2.84 30.88 5.32
C ARG A 186 -1.51 31.40 4.78
N LYS A 187 -0.88 30.71 3.82
CA LYS A 187 0.35 31.18 3.15
C LYS A 187 0.12 32.50 2.41
N LYS A 188 -1.04 32.66 1.74
CA LYS A 188 -1.40 33.92 1.05
C LYS A 188 -1.56 35.07 2.05
N LYS A 189 -2.27 34.84 3.17
CA LYS A 189 -2.46 35.83 4.24
C LYS A 189 -1.14 36.23 4.91
N GLN A 190 -0.25 35.28 5.20
CA GLN A 190 1.09 35.58 5.74
C GLN A 190 1.96 36.39 4.76
N LYS A 191 1.92 36.06 3.46
CA LYS A 191 2.66 36.82 2.44
C LYS A 191 2.14 38.27 2.33
N ALA A 192 0.82 38.45 2.38
CA ALA A 192 0.21 39.78 2.36
C ALA A 192 0.54 40.60 3.62
N ALA A 193 0.47 40.00 4.81
CA ALA A 193 0.82 40.67 6.06
C ALA A 193 2.30 41.10 6.08
N ARG A 194 3.20 40.24 5.59
CA ARG A 194 4.63 40.58 5.50
C ARG A 194 4.91 41.70 4.50
N ALA A 195 4.20 41.74 3.37
CA ALA A 195 4.31 42.83 2.41
C ALA A 195 3.80 44.17 2.98
N ALA A 196 2.71 44.14 3.76
CA ALA A 196 2.17 45.34 4.40
C ALA A 196 3.09 45.91 5.50
N VAL A 197 3.82 45.06 6.23
CA VAL A 197 4.82 45.52 7.21
C VAL A 197 6.00 46.19 6.52
N LEU A 198 6.44 45.66 5.37
CA LEU A 198 7.55 46.24 4.60
C LEU A 198 7.18 47.54 3.87
N ALA A 199 5.90 47.82 3.65
CA ALA A 199 5.43 49.02 2.95
C ALA A 199 5.13 50.21 3.88
N ASN A 200 5.07 50.00 5.20
CA ASN A 200 4.79 51.03 6.21
C ASN A 200 6.03 51.35 7.07
N GLY A 201 7.22 50.97 6.59
CA GLY A 201 8.50 51.10 7.29
C GLY A 201 9.46 52.10 6.65
N ASP A 202 8.91 53.16 6.04
CA ASP A 202 9.62 54.40 5.66
C ASP A 202 8.87 55.60 6.25
#